data_AF-A0A832MT86-F1
#
_entry.id   AF-A0A832MT86-F1
#
_cell.length_a   1.000
_cell.length_b   1.000
_cell.length_c   1.000
_cell.angle_alpha   90.00
_cell.angle_beta   90.00
_cell.angle_gamma   90.00
#
_symmetry.space_group_name_H-M   'P 1'
#
loop_
_entity.id
_entity.type
_entity.pdbx_description
1 polymer ?
#
loop_
_entity_poly.entity_id
_entity_poly.type
_entity_poly.pdbx_seq_one_letter_code
_entity_poly.pdbx_strand_id
1 'polypeptide(L)'
;MIQIISFLGFTALVAIIAYVATRSTDETSSDGYFLGGRSLTAVVIAGSLLLTNLSTEQIVGLNGQAYGEGILVMTWETLAAVAIVITALFLLPRYLKGGITTVPQFLEKRYDAQTKRITSLLFLAGYVIIFLPIVLYSGALAINGMFGIPALLGIPKETALWITVWGIGIVGSIYAIFGGLKAVAVSDLINA
;
A
#
# COMPACT_ATOMS: atom_id res chain seq x y z
N MET A 1 27.86 -1.52 -3.71
CA MET A 1 27.76 -0.05 -3.95
C MET A 1 26.80 0.30 -5.08
N ILE A 2 26.92 -0.27 -6.28
CA ILE A 2 26.03 0.04 -7.42
C ILE A 2 24.54 -0.11 -7.06
N GLN A 3 24.15 -1.20 -6.40
CA GLN A 3 22.75 -1.45 -5.99
C GLN A 3 22.17 -0.37 -5.07
N ILE A 4 22.95 0.09 -4.09
CA ILE A 4 22.51 1.15 -3.15
C ILE A 4 22.36 2.48 -3.89
N ILE A 5 23.31 2.80 -4.76
CA ILE A 5 23.28 4.04 -5.56
C ILE A 5 22.09 4.02 -6.51
N SER A 6 21.82 2.90 -7.20
CA SER A 6 20.67 2.78 -8.09
C SER A 6 19.34 2.88 -7.31
N PHE A 7 19.26 2.25 -6.13
CA PHE A 7 18.08 2.33 -5.27
C PHE A 7 17.80 3.75 -4.80
N LEU A 8 18.80 4.42 -4.24
CA LEU A 8 18.67 5.80 -3.79
C LEU A 8 18.39 6.76 -4.95
N GLY A 9 19.04 6.54 -6.10
CA GLY A 9 18.82 7.33 -7.31
C GLY A 9 17.38 7.20 -7.83
N PHE A 10 16.86 5.98 -7.93
CA PHE A 10 15.48 5.74 -8.33
C PHE A 10 14.48 6.29 -7.30
N THR A 11 14.73 6.08 -6.01
CA THR A 11 13.87 6.61 -4.94
C THR A 11 13.83 8.13 -4.96
N ALA A 12 14.98 8.79 -5.16
CA ALA A 12 15.04 10.25 -5.31
C ALA A 12 14.31 10.73 -6.56
N LEU A 13 14.42 10.02 -7.69
CA LEU A 13 13.68 10.33 -8.91
C LEU A 13 12.17 10.27 -8.65
N VAL A 14 11.67 9.21 -8.03
CA VAL A 14 10.25 9.07 -7.67
C VAL A 14 9.81 10.21 -6.74
N ALA A 15 10.59 10.52 -5.71
CA ALA A 15 10.30 11.62 -4.79
C ALA A 15 10.24 12.98 -5.50
N ILE A 16 11.14 13.25 -6.46
CA ILE A 16 11.14 14.48 -7.26
C ILE A 16 9.91 14.54 -8.15
N ILE A 17 9.58 13.45 -8.87
CA ILE A 17 8.41 13.40 -9.75
C ILE A 17 7.13 13.61 -8.93
N ALA A 18 6.99 12.91 -7.80
CA ALA A 18 5.86 13.06 -6.90
C ALA A 18 5.74 14.51 -6.43
N TYR A 19 6.83 15.11 -5.91
CA TYR A 19 6.85 16.49 -5.43
C TYR A 19 6.48 17.50 -6.53
N VAL A 20 7.02 17.35 -7.73
CA VAL A 20 6.69 18.24 -8.86
C VAL A 20 5.22 18.10 -9.27
N ALA A 21 4.65 16.90 -9.19
CA ALA A 21 3.25 16.67 -9.47
C ALA A 21 2.31 17.22 -8.39
N THR A 22 2.70 17.22 -7.11
CA THR A 22 1.88 17.76 -6.01
C THR A 22 2.05 19.24 -5.75
N ARG A 23 3.15 19.88 -6.14
CA ARG A 23 3.44 21.30 -5.81
C ARG A 23 2.34 22.32 -6.18
N SER A 24 1.46 21.98 -7.11
CA SER A 24 0.36 22.83 -7.57
C SER A 24 -0.98 22.54 -6.87
N THR A 25 -0.99 21.64 -5.89
CA THR A 25 -2.19 21.14 -5.21
C THR A 25 -2.24 21.73 -3.81
N ASP A 26 -3.41 22.24 -3.41
CA ASP A 26 -3.59 22.80 -2.07
C ASP A 26 -3.89 21.68 -1.05
N GLU A 27 -2.83 21.09 -0.52
CA GLU A 27 -2.88 20.02 0.48
C GLU A 27 -3.40 20.48 1.86
N THR A 28 -3.68 21.78 2.06
CA THR A 28 -4.32 22.29 3.29
C THR A 28 -5.84 22.10 3.27
N SER A 29 -6.42 21.98 2.08
CA SER A 29 -7.84 21.68 1.90
C SER A 29 -8.10 20.17 1.96
N SER A 30 -9.24 19.74 2.50
CA SER A 30 -9.60 18.31 2.50
C SER A 30 -9.74 17.73 1.08
N ASP A 31 -10.14 18.55 0.10
CA ASP A 31 -10.23 18.13 -1.31
C ASP A 31 -8.85 17.96 -1.95
N GLY A 32 -7.89 18.82 -1.63
CA GLY A 32 -6.49 18.63 -2.02
C GLY A 32 -5.89 17.37 -1.38
N TYR A 33 -5.94 17.29 -0.04
CA TYR A 33 -5.30 16.21 0.73
C TYR A 33 -5.88 14.82 0.44
N PHE A 34 -7.21 14.67 0.45
CA PHE A 34 -7.86 13.36 0.31
C PHE A 34 -8.33 13.05 -1.12
N LEU A 35 -8.45 14.03 -2.02
CA LEU A 35 -8.94 13.82 -3.38
C LEU A 35 -7.92 14.24 -4.46
N GLY A 36 -6.72 14.68 -4.07
CA GLY A 36 -5.68 15.12 -5.00
C GLY A 36 -6.11 16.29 -5.88
N GLY A 37 -7.02 17.13 -5.37
CA GLY A 37 -7.67 18.21 -6.14
C GLY A 37 -8.41 17.71 -7.38
N ARG A 38 -8.83 16.43 -7.40
CA ARG A 38 -9.50 15.76 -8.53
C ARG A 38 -8.73 15.83 -9.85
N SER A 39 -7.41 15.96 -9.76
CA SER A 39 -6.52 16.13 -10.91
C SER A 39 -5.90 14.82 -11.42
N LEU A 40 -6.21 13.70 -10.76
CA LEU A 40 -5.66 12.38 -11.11
C LEU A 40 -6.27 11.86 -12.42
N THR A 41 -5.40 11.47 -13.35
CA THR A 41 -5.81 10.86 -14.62
C THR A 41 -6.09 9.37 -14.44
N ALA A 42 -6.85 8.78 -15.37
CA ALA A 42 -7.22 7.36 -15.31
C ALA A 42 -6.01 6.41 -15.21
N VAL A 43 -4.90 6.75 -15.88
CA VAL A 43 -3.66 5.96 -15.84
C VAL A 43 -3.03 5.98 -14.45
N VAL A 44 -2.96 7.15 -13.80
CA VAL A 44 -2.43 7.28 -12.43
C VAL A 44 -3.27 6.48 -11.44
N ILE A 45 -4.60 6.56 -11.58
CA ILE A 45 -5.52 5.80 -10.74
C ILE A 45 -5.33 4.29 -10.94
N ALA A 46 -5.25 3.81 -12.19
CA ALA A 46 -5.07 2.40 -12.47
C ALA A 46 -3.72 1.87 -11.96
N GLY A 47 -2.63 2.61 -12.17
CA GLY A 47 -1.30 2.25 -11.67
C GLY A 47 -1.25 2.19 -10.14
N SER A 48 -1.82 3.20 -9.47
CA SER A 48 -1.90 3.21 -8.00
C SER A 48 -2.75 2.08 -7.45
N LEU A 49 -3.89 1.76 -8.07
CA LEU A 49 -4.73 0.63 -7.67
C LEU A 49 -4.01 -0.72 -7.84
N LEU A 50 -3.23 -0.89 -8.91
CA LEU A 50 -2.42 -2.09 -9.13
C LEU A 50 -1.33 -2.22 -8.06
N LEU A 51 -0.56 -1.16 -7.79
CA LEU A 51 0.51 -1.21 -6.79
C LEU A 51 -0.04 -1.35 -5.36
N THR A 52 -1.20 -0.76 -5.07
CA THR A 52 -1.88 -0.95 -3.78
C THR A 52 -2.24 -2.43 -3.54
N ASN A 53 -2.49 -3.19 -4.61
CA ASN A 53 -2.75 -4.62 -4.52
C ASN A 53 -1.45 -5.45 -4.41
N LEU A 54 -0.39 -5.04 -5.11
CA LEU A 54 0.91 -5.71 -5.09
C LEU A 54 1.84 -5.12 -4.01
N SER A 55 1.79 -5.68 -2.80
CA SER A 55 2.64 -5.23 -1.68
C SER A 55 3.88 -6.11 -1.44
N THR A 56 4.75 -5.70 -0.51
CA THR A 56 5.92 -6.51 -0.09
C THR A 56 5.53 -7.86 0.49
N GLU A 57 4.33 -7.99 1.06
CA GLU A 57 3.80 -9.26 1.52
C GLU A 57 3.62 -10.24 0.36
N GLN A 58 3.18 -9.78 -0.81
CA GLN A 58 3.09 -10.63 -1.99
C GLN A 58 4.47 -10.94 -2.57
N ILE A 59 5.31 -9.92 -2.76
CA ILE A 59 6.62 -10.10 -3.41
C ILE A 59 7.57 -10.95 -2.57
N VAL A 60 7.51 -10.86 -1.24
CA VAL A 60 8.42 -11.60 -0.34
C VAL A 60 7.73 -12.80 0.29
N GLY A 61 6.52 -12.61 0.80
CA GLY A 61 5.76 -13.63 1.53
C GLY A 61 5.24 -14.72 0.60
N LEU A 62 4.45 -14.39 -0.43
CA LEU A 62 3.93 -15.40 -1.37
C LEU A 62 5.07 -16.11 -2.11
N ASN A 63 6.12 -15.41 -2.53
CA ASN A 63 7.29 -16.07 -3.14
C ASN A 63 8.02 -16.99 -2.16
N GLY A 64 8.11 -16.60 -0.89
CA GLY A 64 8.65 -17.45 0.18
C GLY A 64 7.81 -18.71 0.39
N GLN A 65 6.48 -18.59 0.38
CA GLN A 65 5.57 -19.73 0.44
C GLN A 65 5.69 -20.60 -0.81
N ALA A 66 5.77 -20.00 -2.01
CA ALA A 66 5.90 -20.74 -3.26
C ALA A 66 7.22 -21.52 -3.34
N TYR A 67 8.29 -21.03 -2.71
CA TYR A 67 9.54 -21.78 -2.57
C TYR A 67 9.36 -23.07 -1.73
N GLY A 68 8.53 -23.02 -0.68
CA GLY A 68 8.28 -24.18 0.19
C GLY A 68 7.17 -25.13 -0.30
N GLU A 69 6.08 -24.56 -0.82
CA GLU A 69 4.84 -25.28 -1.17
C GLU A 69 4.60 -25.38 -2.69
N GLY A 70 5.47 -24.76 -3.50
CA GLY A 70 5.38 -24.79 -4.95
C GLY A 70 4.19 -24.00 -5.50
N ILE A 71 3.58 -24.53 -6.56
CA ILE A 71 2.51 -23.85 -7.31
C ILE A 71 1.18 -23.74 -6.53
N LEU A 72 1.02 -24.45 -5.42
CA LEU A 72 -0.23 -24.46 -4.65
C LEU A 72 -0.64 -23.06 -4.18
N VAL A 73 0.34 -22.21 -3.89
CA VAL A 73 0.17 -20.81 -3.46
C VAL A 73 -0.61 -19.97 -4.48
N MET A 74 -0.52 -20.32 -5.77
CA MET A 74 -1.26 -19.65 -6.86
C MET A 74 -2.78 -19.72 -6.70
N THR A 75 -3.28 -20.67 -5.90
CA THR A 75 -4.72 -20.79 -5.59
C THR A 75 -5.28 -19.53 -4.94
N TRP A 76 -4.49 -18.83 -4.12
CA TRP A 76 -4.91 -17.57 -3.48
C TRP A 76 -5.22 -16.48 -4.51
N GLU A 77 -4.30 -16.26 -5.45
CA GLU A 77 -4.43 -15.22 -6.48
C GLU A 77 -5.51 -15.54 -7.51
N THR A 78 -5.57 -16.81 -7.95
CA THR A 78 -6.58 -17.23 -8.94
C THR A 78 -8.00 -17.14 -8.41
N LEU A 79 -8.25 -17.53 -7.15
CA LEU A 79 -9.55 -17.37 -6.52
C LEU A 79 -9.90 -15.89 -6.27
N ALA A 80 -8.91 -15.07 -5.88
CA ALA A 80 -9.11 -13.62 -5.71
C ALA A 80 -9.55 -12.95 -7.02
N ALA A 81 -8.94 -13.30 -8.16
CA ALA A 81 -9.32 -12.77 -9.46
C ALA A 81 -10.80 -13.06 -9.78
N VAL A 82 -11.26 -14.29 -9.55
CA VAL A 82 -12.66 -14.68 -9.76
C VAL A 82 -13.60 -13.89 -8.83
N ALA A 83 -13.23 -13.76 -7.55
CA ALA A 83 -14.00 -12.99 -6.57
C ALA A 83 -14.11 -11.50 -6.95
N ILE A 84 -13.05 -10.90 -7.49
CA ILE A 84 -13.04 -9.52 -7.97
C ILE A 84 -14.00 -9.35 -9.14
N VAL A 85 -13.99 -10.25 -10.13
CA VAL A 85 -14.91 -10.19 -11.27
C VAL A 85 -16.37 -10.27 -10.81
N ILE A 86 -16.70 -11.19 -9.92
CA ILE A 86 -18.04 -11.31 -9.34
C ILE A 86 -18.42 -10.02 -8.58
N THR A 87 -17.49 -9.49 -7.80
CA THR A 87 -17.71 -8.24 -7.05
C THR A 87 -17.97 -7.06 -8.00
N ALA A 88 -17.19 -6.95 -9.07
CA ALA A 88 -17.33 -5.90 -10.07
C ALA A 88 -18.66 -5.99 -10.84
N LEU A 89 -19.14 -7.19 -11.16
CA LEU A 89 -20.38 -7.37 -11.92
C LEU A 89 -21.64 -7.23 -11.06
N PHE A 90 -21.63 -7.72 -9.81
CA PHE A 90 -22.84 -7.82 -9.00
C PHE A 90 -22.90 -6.80 -7.86
N LEU A 91 -21.81 -6.57 -7.15
CA LEU A 91 -21.80 -5.74 -5.93
C LEU A 91 -21.54 -4.28 -6.27
N LEU A 92 -20.55 -4.00 -7.13
CA LEU A 92 -20.15 -2.64 -7.48
C LEU A 92 -21.29 -1.78 -8.07
N PRO A 93 -22.14 -2.27 -9.01
CA PRO A 93 -23.22 -1.45 -9.55
C PRO A 93 -24.27 -1.07 -8.49
N ARG A 94 -24.47 -1.93 -7.48
CA ARG A 94 -25.40 -1.67 -6.37
C ARG A 94 -24.84 -0.63 -5.41
N TYR A 95 -23.55 -0.69 -5.11
CA TYR A 95 -22.87 0.27 -4.23
C TYR A 95 -22.83 1.67 -4.85
N LEU A 96 -22.47 1.77 -6.14
CA LEU A 96 -22.41 3.05 -6.85
C LEU A 96 -23.78 3.71 -6.99
N LYS A 97 -24.83 2.95 -7.34
CA LYS A 97 -26.21 3.48 -7.37
C LYS A 97 -26.69 4.00 -6.01
N GLY A 98 -26.19 3.40 -4.92
CA GLY A 98 -26.56 3.76 -3.56
C GLY A 98 -25.82 4.97 -2.98
N GLY A 99 -24.86 5.55 -3.71
CA GLY A 99 -23.99 6.62 -3.24
C GLY A 99 -23.05 6.17 -2.10
N ILE A 100 -22.73 4.88 -2.04
CA ILE A 100 -21.94 4.29 -0.96
C ILE A 100 -20.46 4.35 -1.35
N THR A 101 -19.65 4.92 -0.47
CA THR A 101 -18.21 5.09 -0.68
C THR A 101 -17.37 4.11 0.13
N THR A 102 -17.90 3.54 1.22
CA THR A 102 -17.16 2.60 2.08
C THR A 102 -18.01 1.40 2.51
N VAL A 103 -17.37 0.25 2.77
CA VAL A 103 -18.05 -0.96 3.25
C VAL A 103 -18.75 -0.74 4.61
N PRO A 104 -18.15 -0.06 5.61
CA PRO A 104 -18.87 0.25 6.85
C PRO A 104 -20.09 1.14 6.65
N GLN A 105 -20.07 2.07 5.68
CA GLN A 105 -21.24 2.89 5.34
C GLN A 105 -22.36 2.06 4.70
N PHE A 106 -22.03 1.05 3.88
CA PHE A 106 -23.03 0.10 3.39
C PHE A 106 -23.73 -0.61 4.56
N LEU A 107 -22.96 -1.07 5.54
CA LEU A 107 -23.52 -1.76 6.71
C LEU A 107 -24.35 -0.83 7.58
N GLU A 108 -23.98 0.44 7.72
CA GLU A 108 -24.81 1.46 8.40
C GLU A 108 -26.18 1.59 7.76
N LYS A 109 -26.22 1.72 6.43
CA LYS A 109 -27.46 1.90 5.67
C LYS A 109 -28.35 0.65 5.70
N ARG A 110 -27.73 -0.54 5.78
CA ARG A 110 -28.44 -1.82 5.78
C ARG A 110 -28.90 -2.26 7.17
N TYR A 111 -28.14 -1.92 8.21
CA TYR A 111 -28.37 -2.34 9.58
C TYR A 111 -28.53 -1.10 10.48
N ASP A 112 -27.44 -0.61 11.07
CA ASP A 112 -27.46 0.54 11.98
C ASP A 112 -26.06 1.15 12.22
N ALA A 113 -26.03 2.27 12.96
CA ALA A 113 -24.80 2.97 13.31
C ALA A 113 -23.87 2.16 14.22
N GLN A 114 -24.41 1.26 15.05
CA GLN A 114 -23.58 0.40 15.91
C GLN A 114 -22.79 -0.60 15.07
N THR A 115 -23.42 -1.25 14.09
CA THR A 115 -22.76 -2.17 13.16
C THR A 115 -21.61 -1.47 12.43
N LYS A 116 -21.83 -0.26 11.91
CA LYS A 116 -20.75 0.53 11.29
C LYS A 116 -19.56 0.75 12.22
N ARG A 117 -19.80 1.15 13.48
CA ARG A 117 -18.73 1.40 14.45
C ARG A 117 -17.91 0.15 14.71
N ILE A 118 -18.58 -0.98 14.93
CA ILE A 118 -17.92 -2.27 15.15
C ILE A 118 -17.11 -2.66 13.92
N THR A 119 -17.69 -2.61 12.73
CA THR A 119 -16.99 -3.01 11.51
C THR A 119 -15.82 -2.07 11.19
N SER A 120 -15.97 -0.76 11.34
CA SER A 120 -14.86 0.19 11.20
C SER A 120 -13.73 -0.10 12.18
N LEU A 121 -14.06 -0.42 13.45
CA LEU A 121 -13.05 -0.78 14.44
C LEU A 121 -12.32 -2.07 14.04
N LEU A 122 -13.04 -3.09 13.58
CA LEU A 122 -12.45 -4.34 13.11
C LEU A 122 -11.54 -4.13 11.90
N PHE A 123 -11.95 -3.32 10.93
CA PHE A 123 -11.09 -2.98 9.78
C PHE A 123 -9.83 -2.25 10.22
N LEU A 124 -9.95 -1.21 11.05
CA LEU A 124 -8.80 -0.46 11.55
C LEU A 124 -7.85 -1.34 12.37
N ALA A 125 -8.39 -2.18 13.25
CA ALA A 125 -7.61 -3.14 14.03
C ALA A 125 -6.90 -4.14 13.12
N GLY A 126 -7.58 -4.69 12.12
CA GLY A 126 -6.97 -5.59 11.13
C GLY A 126 -5.82 -4.92 10.38
N TYR A 127 -6.00 -3.66 9.96
CA TYR A 127 -4.93 -2.90 9.31
C TYR A 127 -3.72 -2.67 10.22
N VAL A 128 -3.95 -2.19 11.45
CA VAL A 128 -2.88 -1.78 12.37
C VAL A 128 -2.15 -2.98 12.99
N ILE A 129 -2.89 -4.05 13.33
CA ILE A 129 -2.35 -5.16 14.10
C ILE A 129 -1.85 -6.29 13.19
N ILE A 130 -2.45 -6.46 12.01
CA ILE A 130 -2.15 -7.58 11.12
C ILE A 130 -1.43 -7.08 9.88
N PHE A 131 -2.08 -6.22 9.09
CA PHE A 131 -1.61 -5.88 7.75
C PHE A 131 -0.30 -5.07 7.77
N LEU A 132 -0.28 -3.93 8.48
CA LEU A 132 0.88 -3.05 8.52
C LEU A 132 2.14 -3.75 9.08
N PRO A 133 2.07 -4.53 10.18
CA PRO A 133 3.22 -5.29 10.65
C PRO A 133 3.77 -6.28 9.63
N ILE A 134 2.90 -7.01 8.91
CA ILE A 134 3.33 -7.96 7.86
C ILE A 134 4.03 -7.23 6.71
N VAL A 135 3.47 -6.12 6.24
CA VAL A 135 4.05 -5.32 5.16
C VAL A 135 5.40 -4.74 5.58
N LEU A 136 5.50 -4.13 6.77
CA LEU A 136 6.75 -3.57 7.26
C LEU A 136 7.82 -4.64 7.50
N TYR A 137 7.44 -5.78 8.06
CA TYR A 137 8.35 -6.90 8.31
C TYR A 137 8.88 -7.51 7.01
N SER A 138 7.98 -7.83 6.07
CA SER A 138 8.35 -8.39 4.76
C SER A 138 9.22 -7.41 3.95
N GLY A 139 8.88 -6.12 3.96
CA GLY A 139 9.68 -5.07 3.34
C GLY A 139 11.07 -4.94 3.95
N ALA A 140 11.18 -4.99 5.28
CA ALA A 140 12.47 -4.97 5.96
C ALA A 140 13.32 -6.21 5.67
N LEU A 141 12.70 -7.39 5.56
CA LEU A 141 13.37 -8.62 5.18
C LEU A 141 13.94 -8.53 3.76
N ALA A 142 13.16 -7.99 2.80
CA ALA A 142 13.63 -7.75 1.44
C ALA A 142 14.82 -6.78 1.41
N ILE A 143 14.71 -5.60 2.02
CA ILE A 143 15.80 -4.60 2.02
C ILE A 143 17.06 -5.16 2.67
N ASN A 144 16.93 -5.83 3.83
CA ASN A 144 18.07 -6.42 4.52
C ASN A 144 18.73 -7.53 3.70
N GLY A 145 17.94 -8.36 3.01
CA GLY A 145 18.43 -9.40 2.12
C GLY A 145 19.11 -8.86 0.87
N MET A 146 18.52 -7.85 0.22
CA MET A 146 19.03 -7.25 -1.02
C MET A 146 20.33 -6.49 -0.81
N PHE A 147 20.43 -5.68 0.25
CA PHE A 147 21.60 -4.83 0.50
C PHE A 147 22.60 -5.44 1.48
N GLY A 148 22.29 -6.59 2.09
CA GLY A 148 23.15 -7.21 3.09
C GLY A 148 23.36 -6.33 4.31
N ILE A 149 22.36 -5.54 4.72
CA ILE A 149 22.44 -4.54 5.80
C ILE A 149 23.10 -5.08 7.09
N PRO A 150 22.77 -6.29 7.59
CA PRO A 150 23.42 -6.82 8.80
C PRO A 150 24.94 -6.96 8.65
N ALA A 151 25.41 -7.46 7.50
CA ALA A 151 26.84 -7.63 7.23
C ALA A 151 27.54 -6.29 6.96
N LEU A 152 26.85 -5.36 6.27
CA LEU A 152 27.39 -4.05 5.94
C LEU A 152 27.59 -3.16 7.17
N LEU A 153 26.68 -3.24 8.15
CA LEU A 153 26.77 -2.48 9.39
C LEU A 153 27.48 -3.24 10.52
N GLY A 154 27.80 -4.53 10.32
CA GLY A 154 28.41 -5.37 11.35
C GLY A 154 27.51 -5.61 12.57
N ILE A 155 26.19 -5.59 12.38
CA ILE A 155 25.19 -5.71 13.46
C ILE A 155 24.41 -7.02 13.37
N PRO A 156 23.81 -7.49 14.48
CA PRO A 156 22.93 -8.66 14.45
C PRO A 156 21.75 -8.47 13.49
N LYS A 157 21.29 -9.57 12.88
CA LYS A 157 20.16 -9.58 11.93
C LYS A 157 18.89 -8.96 12.55
N GLU A 158 18.63 -9.26 13.81
CA GLU A 158 17.48 -8.72 14.55
C GLU A 158 17.55 -7.19 14.67
N THR A 159 18.71 -6.65 15.02
CA THR A 159 18.92 -5.20 15.14
C THR A 159 18.76 -4.52 13.78
N ALA A 160 19.33 -5.09 12.72
CA ALA A 160 19.15 -4.60 11.36
C ALA A 160 17.66 -4.64 10.93
N LEU A 161 16.92 -5.66 11.32
CA LEU A 161 15.49 -5.77 11.01
C LEU A 161 14.70 -4.64 11.65
N TRP A 162 14.88 -4.40 12.95
CA TRP A 162 14.21 -3.30 13.65
C TRP A 162 14.57 -1.94 13.05
N ILE A 163 15.85 -1.68 12.78
CA ILE A 163 16.29 -0.41 12.16
C ILE A 163 15.59 -0.21 10.82
N THR A 164 15.53 -1.24 9.97
CA THR A 164 14.91 -1.14 8.66
C THR A 164 13.38 -1.00 8.75
N VAL A 165 12.70 -1.72 9.65
CA VAL A 165 11.26 -1.56 9.91
C VAL A 165 10.94 -0.12 10.32
N TRP A 166 11.68 0.43 11.29
CA TRP A 166 11.49 1.83 11.71
C TRP A 166 11.82 2.80 10.58
N GLY A 167 12.88 2.55 9.81
CA GLY A 167 13.24 3.37 8.66
C GLY A 167 12.14 3.44 7.61
N ILE A 168 11.62 2.30 7.16
CA ILE A 168 10.50 2.23 6.22
C ILE A 168 9.27 2.92 6.79
N GLY A 169 8.91 2.64 8.06
CA GLY A 169 7.73 3.21 8.70
C GLY A 169 7.80 4.73 8.85
N ILE A 170 8.94 5.28 9.25
CA ILE A 170 9.15 6.73 9.44
C ILE A 170 9.16 7.44 8.09
N VAL A 171 9.97 6.99 7.13
CA VAL A 171 10.03 7.58 5.79
C VAL A 171 8.66 7.49 5.11
N GLY A 172 8.02 6.33 5.25
CA GLY A 172 6.66 6.05 4.79
C GLY A 172 5.64 7.04 5.33
N SER A 173 5.65 7.25 6.65
CA SER A 173 4.73 8.17 7.33
C SER A 173 4.98 9.62 6.92
N ILE A 174 6.24 10.05 6.79
CA ILE A 174 6.59 11.41 6.38
C ILE A 174 6.01 11.70 4.99
N TYR A 175 6.27 10.85 3.99
CA TYR A 175 5.77 11.15 2.64
C TYR A 175 4.24 11.08 2.57
N ALA A 176 3.60 10.18 3.31
CA ALA A 176 2.14 10.07 3.34
C ALA A 176 1.48 11.29 4.03
N ILE A 177 2.01 11.74 5.17
CA ILE A 177 1.47 12.87 5.94
C ILE A 177 1.67 14.20 5.21
N PHE A 178 2.82 14.41 4.58
CA PHE A 178 3.13 15.69 3.94
C PHE A 178 2.78 15.73 2.45
N GLY A 179 2.66 14.57 1.79
CA GLY A 179 2.44 14.48 0.34
C GLY A 179 0.96 14.42 -0.08
N GLY A 180 0.05 14.04 0.81
CA GLY A 180 -1.37 13.85 0.46
C GLY A 180 -1.61 12.71 -0.55
N LEU A 181 -2.87 12.45 -0.91
CA LEU A 181 -3.25 11.33 -1.78
C LEU A 181 -2.59 11.40 -3.16
N LYS A 182 -2.42 12.61 -3.70
CA LYS A 182 -1.87 12.79 -5.05
C LYS A 182 -0.40 12.40 -5.12
N ALA A 183 0.41 12.72 -4.11
CA ALA A 183 1.81 12.29 -4.08
C ALA A 183 1.90 10.77 -4.04
N VAL A 184 1.08 10.13 -3.19
CA VAL A 184 1.01 8.66 -3.06
C VAL A 184 0.64 8.03 -4.41
N ALA A 185 -0.44 8.48 -5.05
CA ALA A 185 -0.90 7.89 -6.31
C ALA A 185 0.10 8.08 -7.46
N VAL A 186 0.77 9.23 -7.53
CA VAL A 186 1.81 9.48 -8.53
C VAL A 186 3.06 8.64 -8.25
N SER A 187 3.50 8.54 -7.00
CA SER A 187 4.62 7.66 -6.66
C SER A 187 4.31 6.20 -6.95
N ASP A 188 3.07 5.78 -6.70
CA ASP A 188 2.66 4.41 -7.00
C ASP A 188 2.71 4.11 -8.50
N LEU A 189 2.25 5.04 -9.34
CA LEU A 189 2.32 4.85 -10.81
C LEU A 189 3.76 4.65 -11.30
N ILE A 190 4.74 5.37 -10.74
CA ILE A 190 6.14 5.25 -11.18
C ILE A 190 6.80 3.99 -10.62
N ASN A 191 6.34 3.51 -9.46
CA ASN A 191 6.84 2.29 -8.83
C ASN A 191 6.21 1.00 -9.41
N ALA A 192 5.03 1.09 -10.04
CA ALA A 192 4.33 0.00 -10.72
C ALA A 192 5.01 -0.39 -12.04
#